data_AF-A0A4Q1DEW5-F1
#
_entry.id   AF-A0A4Q1DEW5-F1
#
_cell.length_a   1.000
_cell.length_b   1.000
_cell.length_c   1.000
_cell.angle_alpha   90.00
_cell.angle_beta   90.00
_cell.angle_gamma   90.00
#
_symmetry.space_group_name_H-M   'P 1'
#
loop_
_entity.id
_entity.type
_entity.pdbx_description
1 polymer ?
#
loop_
_entity_poly.entity_id
_entity_poly.type
_entity_poly.pdbx_seq_one_letter_code
_entity_poly.pdbx_strand_id
1 'polypeptide(L)' 'MRKQRKNYTPQEKVAILKRHLVDRVPVSDLCDQHGLQPNVFYRWQKEFFENGSAAFEKQ' A
#
# COMPACT_ATOMS: atom_id res chain seq x y z
N MET A 1 18.43 15.31 7.76
CA MET A 1 17.97 14.22 8.64
C MET A 1 17.44 13.06 7.79
N ARG A 2 18.08 11.89 7.80
CA ARG A 2 17.57 10.70 7.08
C ARG A 2 16.34 10.19 7.84
N LYS A 3 15.13 10.44 7.33
CA LYS A 3 13.90 9.83 7.85
C LYS A 3 14.14 8.32 7.92
N GLN A 4 14.06 7.73 9.12
CA GLN A 4 14.10 6.28 9.28
C GLN A 4 13.09 5.68 8.31
N ARG A 5 13.58 4.89 7.36
CA ARG A 5 12.70 4.18 6.43
C ARG A 5 12.00 3.12 7.26
N LYS A 6 10.72 3.36 7.59
CA LYS A 6 9.84 2.28 8.05
C LYS A 6 9.87 1.21 6.96
N ASN A 7 10.36 0.03 7.32
CA ASN A 7 10.32 -1.13 6.44
C ASN A 7 8.94 -1.76 6.59
N TYR A 8 8.09 -1.58 5.59
CA TYR A 8 6.80 -2.26 5.51
C TYR A 8 7.00 -3.60 4.82
N THR A 9 6.58 -4.67 5.48
CA THR A 9 6.50 -6.00 4.89
C THR A 9 5.53 -6.01 3.70
N PRO A 10 5.67 -6.93 2.73
CA PRO A 10 4.70 -7.07 1.65
C PRO A 10 3.25 -7.20 2.15
N GLN A 11 3.04 -7.93 3.24
CA GLN A 11 1.74 -8.16 3.86
C GLN A 11 1.15 -6.86 4.43
N GLU A 12 1.95 -6.05 5.12
CA GLU A 12 1.50 -4.74 5.62
C GLU A 12 1.12 -3.80 4.48
N LYS A 13 1.91 -3.77 3.39
CA LYS A 13 1.58 -2.96 2.20
C LYS A 13 0.20 -3.34 1.65
N VAL A 14 -0.07 -4.64 1.49
CA VAL A 14 -1.36 -5.14 1.02
C VAL A 14 -2.49 -4.79 1.99
N ALA A 15 -2.28 -4.92 3.30
CA ALA A 15 -3.28 -4.56 4.30
C ALA A 15 -3.64 -3.06 4.27
N ILE A 16 -2.64 -2.19 4.10
CA ILE A 16 -2.85 -0.73 3.97
C ILE A 16 -3.60 -0.42 2.67
N LEU A 17 -3.22 -1.02 1.54
CA LEU A 17 -3.93 -0.84 0.27
C LEU A 17 -5.38 -1.33 0.36
N LYS A 18 -5.63 -2.47 1.02
CA LYS A 18 -6.97 -3.03 1.22
C LYS A 18 -7.89 -2.06 1.97
N ARG A 19 -7.42 -1.41 3.04
CA ARG A 19 -8.23 -0.44 3.79
C ARG A 19 -8.74 0.71 2.94
N HIS A 20 -7.92 1.19 2.01
CA HIS A 20 -8.37 2.23 1.09
C HIS A 20 -9.35 1.69 0.04
N LEU A 21 -8.99 0.57 -0.59
CA LEU A 21 -9.70 0.04 -1.75
C LEU A 21 -11.04 -0.63 -1.39
N VAL A 22 -11.09 -1.32 -0.26
CA VAL A 22 -12.25 -2.09 0.20
C VAL A 22 -13.04 -1.29 1.24
N ASP A 23 -12.37 -0.86 2.31
CA ASP A 23 -13.04 -0.18 3.43
C ASP A 23 -13.27 1.32 3.16
N ARG A 24 -12.87 1.82 1.98
CA ARG A 24 -13.04 3.21 1.52
C ARG A 24 -12.41 4.26 2.44
N VAL A 25 -11.43 3.87 3.26
CA VAL A 25 -10.72 4.80 4.15
C VAL A 25 -9.92 5.80 3.31
N PRO A 26 -9.98 7.11 3.60
CA PRO A 26 -9.19 8.11 2.88
C PRO A 26 -7.68 7.82 2.92
N VAL A 27 -6.98 8.10 1.81
CA VAL A 27 -5.51 7.95 1.74
C VAL A 27 -4.81 8.86 2.76
N SER A 28 -5.36 10.05 3.02
CA SER A 28 -4.86 10.97 4.05
C SER A 28 -4.79 10.30 5.41
N ASP A 29 -5.88 9.70 5.84
CA ASP A 29 -6.01 9.09 7.16
C ASP A 29 -5.05 7.90 7.30
N LEU A 30 -4.92 7.09 6.25
CA LEU A 30 -3.95 5.99 6.23
C LEU A 30 -2.51 6.49 6.25
N CYS A 31 -2.22 7.57 5.53
CA CYS A 31 -0.89 8.18 5.52
C CYS A 31 -0.52 8.72 6.91
N ASP A 32 -1.45 9.39 7.58
CA ASP A 32 -1.24 9.94 8.92
C ASP A 32 -1.11 8.83 9.97
N GLN A 33 -2.00 7.83 9.95
CA GLN A 33 -1.97 6.70 10.90
C GLN A 33 -0.67 5.88 10.81
N HIS A 34 -0.17 5.63 9.60
CA HIS A 34 1.01 4.80 9.40
C HIS A 34 2.31 5.62 9.32
N GLY A 35 2.24 6.94 9.24
CA GLY A 35 3.40 7.80 8.93
C GLY A 35 3.94 7.54 7.52
N LEU A 36 3.04 7.24 6.59
CA LEU A 36 3.33 6.95 5.18
C LEU A 36 3.21 8.24 4.36
N GLN A 37 4.06 8.40 3.35
CA GLN A 37 3.90 9.50 2.39
C GLN A 37 2.91 9.09 1.29
N PRO A 38 1.97 9.96 0.86
CA PRO A 38 0.99 9.64 -0.18
C PRO A 38 1.63 9.11 -1.47
N ASN A 39 2.77 9.67 -1.89
CA ASN A 39 3.50 9.21 -3.08
C ASN A 39 3.94 7.73 -2.96
N VAL A 40 4.27 7.27 -1.76
CA VAL A 40 4.64 5.87 -1.51
C VAL A 40 3.42 4.97 -1.60
N PHE A 41 2.27 5.41 -1.07
CA PHE A 41 1.00 4.70 -1.18
C PHE A 41 0.62 4.46 -2.64
N TYR A 42 0.61 5.51 -3.47
CA TYR A 42 0.28 5.40 -4.89
C TYR A 42 1.27 4.52 -5.67
N ARG A 43 2.57 4.56 -5.31
CA ARG A 43 3.55 3.66 -5.91
C ARG A 43 3.23 2.20 -5.59
N TRP A 44 2.93 1.86 -4.34
CA TRP A 44 2.54 0.50 -3.97
C TRP A 44 1.25 0.06 -4.64
N GLN A 45 0.27 0.98 -4.77
CA GLN A 45 -0.97 0.70 -5.46
C GLN A 45 -0.71 0.30 -6.92
N LYS A 46 0.14 1.05 -7.63
CA LYS A 46 0.56 0.72 -9.00
C LYS A 46 1.25 -0.64 -9.06
N GLU A 47 2.28 -0.84 -8.24
CA GLU A 47 3.05 -2.11 -8.20
C GLU A 47 2.15 -3.31 -7.90
N PHE A 48 1.17 -3.15 -6.99
CA PHE A 48 0.24 -4.22 -6.63
C PHE A 48 -0.68 -4.60 -7.78
N PHE A 49 -1.24 -3.62 -8.50
CA PHE A 49 -2.12 -3.91 -9.63
C PHE A 49 -1.37 -4.41 -10.87
N GLU A 50 -0.12 -3.96 -11.09
CA GLU A 50 0.73 -4.48 -12.17
C GLU A 50 1.05 -5.96 -11.99
N ASN A 51 1.25 -6.42 -10.75
CA ASN A 51 1.48 -7.83 -10.44
C ASN A 51 0.18 -8.57 -10.08
N GLY A 52 -0.97 -7.89 -10.11
CA GLY A 52 -2.24 -8.45 -9.65
C GLY A 52 -2.78 -9.56 -10.54
N SER A 53 -2.46 -9.56 -11.84
CA SER A 53 -2.87 -10.61 -12.76
C SER A 53 -2.31 -11.98 -12.38
N ALA A 54 -1.07 -12.03 -11.88
CA ALA A 54 -0.41 -13.27 -11.44
C ALA A 54 -1.16 -13.96 -10.29
N ALA A 55 -2.01 -13.24 -9.54
CA ALA A 55 -2.85 -13.85 -8.51
C ALA A 55 -4.03 -14.67 -9.07
N PHE A 56 -4.39 -14.47 -10.34
CA PHE A 56 -5.52 -15.14 -11.00
C PHE A 56 -5.08 -16.12 -12.09
N GLU A 57 -3.79 -16.14 -12.45
CA GLU A 57 -3.23 -17.18 -13.31
C GLU A 57 -3.33 -18.52 -12.57
N LYS A 58 -4.32 -19.33 -12.96
CA LYS A 58 -4.44 -20.71 -12.49
C LYS A 58 -3.27 -21.49 -13.10
N GLN A 59 -2.37 -21.98 -12.24
CA GLN A 59 -1.44 -23.04 -12.62
C GLN A 59 -2.18 -24.31 -13.01
#